data_AF-A0A519ERM4-F1
#
_entry.id   AF-A0A519ERM4-F1
#
_cell.length_a   1.000
_cell.length_b   1.000
_cell.length_c   1.000
_cell.angle_alpha   90.00
_cell.angle_beta   90.00
_cell.angle_gamma   90.00
#
_symmetry.space_group_name_H-M   'P 1'
#
loop_
_entity.id
_entity.type
_entity.pdbx_description
1 polymer ?
#
loop_
_entity_poly.entity_id
_entity_poly.type
_entity_poly.pdbx_seq_one_letter_code
_entity_poly.pdbx_strand_id
1 'polypeptide(L)' 'MEFFRIHKTIPFMRHAKVLNIISFATFALAIFFLFHRGLHLSVEFTGGTVMEVAYQQSVDVGKVRET' A
#
# COMPACT_ATOMS: atom_id res chain seq x y z
N MET A 1 16.97 -19.65 -39.23
CA MET A 1 17.96 -18.55 -39.13
C MET A 1 17.21 -17.23 -39.30
N GLU A 2 17.39 -16.34 -38.33
CA GLU A 2 17.24 -14.88 -38.38
C GLU A 2 15.95 -14.25 -38.92
N PHE A 3 14.90 -14.09 -38.10
CA PHE A 3 13.76 -13.23 -38.50
C PHE A 3 13.17 -12.28 -37.44
N PHE A 4 13.76 -12.16 -36.24
CA PHE A 4 13.32 -11.14 -35.27
C PHE A 4 14.50 -10.52 -34.53
N ARG A 5 15.36 -9.79 -35.25
CA ARG A 5 16.26 -8.81 -34.63
C ARG A 5 15.51 -7.49 -34.41
N ILE A 6 14.48 -7.50 -33.55
CA ILE A 6 13.88 -6.24 -33.08
C ILE A 6 14.85 -5.66 -32.04
N HIS A 7 15.89 -4.98 -32.51
CA HIS A 7 16.71 -4.10 -31.67
C HIS A 7 15.91 -2.81 -31.41
N LYS A 8 14.75 -2.91 -30.77
CA LYS A 8 14.20 -1.76 -30.05
C LYS A 8 15.03 -1.64 -28.79
N THR A 9 16.09 -0.83 -28.83
CA THR A 9 16.67 -0.29 -27.61
C THR A 9 15.59 0.58 -26.99
N ILE A 10 14.77 0.00 -26.11
CA ILE A 10 13.74 0.75 -25.39
C ILE A 10 14.51 1.76 -24.54
N PRO A 11 14.30 3.07 -24.70
CA PRO A 11 15.05 4.10 -23.96
C PRO A 11 14.67 4.15 -22.46
N PHE A 12 14.16 3.05 -21.90
CA PHE A 12 13.78 2.90 -20.50
C PHE A 12 15.00 3.02 -19.57
N MET A 13 16.16 2.53 -20.01
CA MET A 13 17.39 2.62 -19.22
C MET A 13 17.89 4.05 -19.00
N ARG A 14 17.46 5.03 -19.80
CA ARG A 14 17.85 6.43 -19.62
C ARG A 14 17.36 7.00 -18.28
N HIS A 15 16.21 6.52 -17.79
CA HIS A 15 15.59 7.00 -16.56
C HIS A 15 15.80 6.04 -15.38
N ALA A 16 16.56 4.95 -15.57
CA ALA A 16 16.79 3.95 -14.53
C ALA A 16 17.33 4.55 -13.24
N LYS A 17 18.24 5.54 -13.34
CA LYS A 17 18.77 6.24 -12.16
C LYS A 17 17.69 7.04 -11.42
N VAL A 18 16.86 7.78 -12.14
CA VAL A 18 15.78 8.59 -11.55
C VAL A 18 14.73 7.69 -10.89
N LEU A 19 14.31 6.61 -11.57
CA LEU A 19 13.36 5.65 -11.02
C LEU A 19 13.92 4.93 -9.78
N ASN A 20 15.20 4.55 -9.79
CA ASN A 20 15.82 3.94 -8.60
C ASN A 20 15.89 4.91 -7.42
N ILE A 21 16.19 6.19 -7.65
CA ILE A 21 16.20 7.20 -6.58
C ILE A 21 14.78 7.37 -6.01
N ILE A 22 13.77 7.47 -6.88
CA ILE A 22 12.37 7.61 -6.44
C ILE A 22 11.94 6.37 -5.65
N SER A 23 12.23 5.16 -6.15
CA SER A 23 11.94 3.91 -5.46
C SER A 23 12.62 3.83 -4.09
N PHE A 24 13.87 4.29 -3.99
CA PHE A 24 14.59 4.31 -2.71
C PHE A 24 13.98 5.33 -1.74
N ALA A 25 13.61 6.51 -2.22
CA ALA A 25 12.98 7.54 -1.41
C ALA A 25 11.60 7.09 -0.89
N THR A 26 10.76 6.50 -1.74
CA THR A 26 9.45 5.98 -1.32
C THR A 26 9.58 4.82 -0.35
N PHE A 27 10.58 3.95 -0.52
CA PHE A 27 10.89 2.88 0.41
C PHE A 27 11.34 3.41 1.78
N ALA A 28 12.22 4.40 1.81
CA ALA A 28 12.65 5.04 3.06
C ALA A 28 11.47 5.72 3.78
N LEU A 29 10.58 6.38 3.04
CA LEU A 29 9.35 6.95 3.59
C LEU A 29 8.42 5.88 4.15
N ALA A 30 8.28 4.73 3.48
CA ALA A 30 7.47 3.62 3.99
C ALA A 30 8.00 3.11 5.33
N ILE A 31 9.31 2.93 5.46
CA ILE A 31 9.96 2.56 6.72
C ILE A 31 9.72 3.63 7.79
N PHE A 32 9.91 4.91 7.44
CA PHE A 32 9.66 6.02 8.35
C PHE A 32 8.21 6.01 8.88
N PHE A 33 7.22 5.87 8.00
CA PHE A 33 5.81 5.80 8.40
C PHE A 33 5.51 4.57 9.24
N LEU A 34 6.12 3.43 8.93
CA LEU A 34 5.96 2.21 9.71
C LEU A 34 6.40 2.41 11.17
N PHE A 35 7.53 3.09 11.41
CA PHE A 35 8.00 3.40 12.76
C PHE A 35 7.18 4.50 13.46
N HIS A 36 6.74 5.53 12.74
CA HIS A 36 6.06 6.69 13.36
C HIS A 36 4.56 6.48 13.57
N ARG A 37 3.86 5.79 12.67
CA ARG A 37 2.42 5.49 12.79
C ARG A 37 2.14 4.12 13.40
N GLY A 38 3.13 3.23 13.45
CA GLY A 38 2.94 1.84 13.83
C GLY A 38 2.13 1.07 12.78
N LEU A 39 1.95 -0.22 13.02
CA LEU A 39 1.04 -1.05 12.25
C LEU A 39 -0.36 -0.95 12.86
N HIS A 40 -1.39 -0.82 12.01
CA HIS A 40 -2.77 -1.10 12.41
C HIS A 40 -2.89 -2.60 12.65
N LEU A 41 -2.49 -3.04 13.84
CA LEU A 41 -2.60 -4.43 14.25
C LEU A 41 -4.09 -4.77 14.28
N SER A 42 -4.51 -5.66 13.38
CA SER A 42 -5.86 -6.20 13.39
C SER A 42 -6.13 -6.87 14.73
N VAL A 43 -7.41 -6.97 15.06
CA VAL A 43 -7.92 -7.49 16.34
C VAL A 43 -7.35 -8.89 16.69
N GLU A 44 -6.96 -9.65 15.66
CA GLU A 44 -6.26 -10.94 15.76
C GLU A 44 -4.93 -10.88 16.53
N PHE A 45 -4.21 -9.76 16.49
CA PHE A 45 -2.90 -9.59 17.12
C PHE A 45 -2.95 -8.79 18.43
N THR A 46 -3.98 -7.96 18.62
CA THR A 46 -4.10 -7.08 19.80
C THR A 46 -5.01 -7.65 20.88
N GLY A 47 -5.73 -8.75 20.60
CA GLY A 47 -6.67 -9.36 21.54
C GLY A 47 -7.89 -8.48 21.74
N GLY A 48 -8.87 -8.60 20.84
CA GLY A 48 -10.16 -7.91 20.98
C GLY A 48 -11.29 -8.71 20.35
N THR A 49 -12.51 -8.22 20.50
CA THR A 49 -13.70 -8.86 19.94
C THR A 49 -14.13 -8.10 18.70
N VAL A 50 -14.16 -8.77 17.54
CA VAL A 50 -14.73 -8.20 16.30
C VAL A 50 -16.24 -8.38 16.38
N MET A 51 -16.99 -7.29 16.45
CA MET A 51 -18.45 -7.31 16.37
C MET A 51 -18.87 -6.86 14.97
N GLU A 52 -19.10 -7.80 14.07
CA GLU A 52 -19.62 -7.53 12.73
C GLU A 52 -21.12 -7.25 12.81
N VAL A 53 -21.51 -5.99 12.61
CA VAL A 53 -22.92 -5.59 12.64
C VAL A 53 -23.41 -5.34 11.22
N ALA A 54 -24.14 -6.32 10.67
CA ALA A 54 -24.73 -6.21 9.34
C ALA A 54 -26.04 -5.39 9.42
N TYR A 55 -25.97 -4.10 9.08
CA TYR A 55 -27.16 -3.27 8.93
C TYR A 55 -27.66 -3.28 7.48
N GLN A 56 -28.95 -3.57 7.27
CA GLN A 56 -29.59 -3.58 5.94
C GLN A 56 -29.74 -2.19 5.31
N GLN A 57 -29.49 -1.11 6.06
CA GLN A 57 -29.60 0.26 5.59
C GLN A 57 -28.35 1.04 6.01
N SER A 58 -27.95 2.02 5.20
CA SER A 58 -26.79 2.89 5.42
C SER A 58 -26.96 3.70 6.71
N VAL A 59 -26.57 3.11 7.83
CA VAL A 59 -26.57 3.75 9.15
C VAL A 59 -25.30 4.59 9.30
N ASP A 60 -25.49 5.81 9.77
CA ASP A 60 -24.43 6.75 10.10
C ASP A 60 -23.58 6.20 11.26
N VAL A 61 -22.32 5.88 10.95
CA VAL A 61 -21.33 5.30 11.86
C VAL A 61 -21.03 6.19 13.08
N GLY A 62 -21.41 7.46 13.06
CA GLY A 62 -21.27 8.37 14.20
C GLY A 62 -22.15 7.98 15.40
N LYS A 63 -23.40 7.55 15.17
CA LYS A 63 -24.35 7.25 16.26
C LYS A 63 -24.10 5.91 16.95
N VAL A 64 -23.46 4.97 16.25
CA VAL A 64 -23.18 3.62 16.78
C VAL A 64 -22.02 3.65 17.80
N ARG A 65 -21.15 4.66 17.76
CA ARG A 65 -20.01 4.79 18.68
C ARG A 65 -20.35 5.41 20.04
N GLU A 66 -21.55 5.99 20.20
CA GLU A 66 -21.96 6.72 21.41
C GLU A 66 -22.85 5.89 22.37
N THR A 67 -23.23 4.66 22.02
CA THR A 67 -24.04 3.77 22.89
C THR A 67 -23.20 2.59 23.36
#